data_AF-A0A956N0D3-F1
#
_entry.id   AF-A0A956N0D3-F1
#
_cell.length_a   1.000
_cell.length_b   1.000
_cell.length_c   1.000
_cell.angle_alpha   90.00
_cell.angle_beta   90.00
_cell.angle_gamma   90.00
#
_symmetry.space_group_name_H-M   'P 1'
#
loop_
_entity.id
_entity.type
_entity.pdbx_description
1 polymer ?
#
loop_
_entity_poly.entity_id
_entity_poly.type
_entity_poly.pdbx_seq_one_letter_code
_entity_poly.pdbx_strand_id
1 'polypeptide(L)'
;MENKTLQKISESYNFDNESIIFGAAMLNGEIHNDIKPKIPLKTLNRHGLISGATGTGKTKTLQVLAEQLSERGISSLVMDIKGDLSGIASKSRENPKIDQRMNSIDIDFSSTAYPVELLSISDDYGARMRTTVYELGPVLLTKMLDLSDAQSGILSILFKYALDNNLELIDLDDLKSLLTYSISEGKDEIEKLYGNISTTSVNTIIRKIVDQEREGLGKILGEPSFDVNDLVKTTYDNKGIVNILRLTDIQNTPKLFSSFMLGLMTEIYNTFPEEGDLNKPKLMIFIEEAHLFFDNASDILVHKIEMMVKLIRSKGVGIVF
;
A
#
# COMPACT_ATOMS: atom_id res chain seq x y z
N MET A 1 39.10 -6.47 22.19
CA MET A 1 38.27 -6.98 21.08
C MET A 1 36.97 -6.16 21.00
N GLU A 2 36.32 -5.94 22.13
CA GLU A 2 35.14 -5.08 22.32
C GLU A 2 35.24 -3.67 21.70
N ASN A 3 36.29 -2.90 22.01
CA ASN A 3 36.51 -1.57 21.41
C ASN A 3 36.62 -1.60 19.86
N LYS A 4 37.19 -2.67 19.29
CA LYS A 4 37.25 -2.83 17.82
C LYS A 4 35.87 -3.11 17.23
N THR A 5 35.03 -3.85 17.95
CA THR A 5 33.64 -4.12 17.53
C THR A 5 32.81 -2.84 17.58
N LEU A 6 32.87 -2.07 18.67
CA LEU A 6 32.16 -0.80 18.80
C LEU A 6 32.61 0.23 17.75
N GLN A 7 33.91 0.34 17.52
CA GLN A 7 34.45 1.18 16.45
C GLN A 7 33.91 0.75 15.09
N LYS A 8 33.91 -0.55 14.77
CA LYS A 8 33.36 -1.07 13.52
C LYS A 8 31.87 -0.77 13.36
N ILE A 9 31.08 -0.88 14.44
CA ILE A 9 29.65 -0.52 14.43
C ILE A 9 29.50 0.97 14.13
N SER A 10 30.22 1.82 14.86
CA SER A 10 30.19 3.28 14.67
C SER A 10 30.54 3.67 13.23
N GLU A 11 31.63 3.13 12.67
CA GLU A 11 32.04 3.36 11.28
C GLU A 11 31.00 2.86 10.27
N SER A 12 30.32 1.73 10.54
CA SER A 12 29.34 1.14 9.62
C SER A 12 28.02 1.91 9.54
N TYR A 13 27.68 2.68 10.59
CA TYR A 13 26.47 3.50 10.66
C TYR A 13 26.74 5.00 10.53
N ASN A 14 27.96 5.37 10.12
CA ASN A 14 28.31 6.75 9.83
C ASN A 14 27.93 7.11 8.39
N PHE A 15 26.90 7.93 8.24
CA PHE A 15 26.39 8.37 6.94
C PHE A 15 26.33 9.89 6.89
N ASP A 16 26.80 10.47 5.78
CA ASP A 16 26.77 11.92 5.55
C ASP A 16 25.37 12.44 5.18
N ASN A 17 24.47 11.53 4.77
CA ASN A 17 23.12 11.89 4.33
C ASN A 17 22.15 11.89 5.52
N GLU A 18 21.08 12.65 5.38
CA GLU A 18 19.97 12.65 6.34
C GLU A 18 19.49 11.21 6.62
N SER A 19 19.29 10.91 7.89
CA SER A 19 19.06 9.55 8.37
C SER A 19 18.03 9.51 9.50
N ILE A 20 17.39 8.35 9.65
CA ILE A 20 16.55 8.00 10.79
C ILE A 20 17.42 7.33 11.86
N ILE A 21 17.20 7.67 13.13
CA ILE A 21 17.87 7.02 14.26
C ILE A 21 16.99 5.84 14.71
N PHE A 22 17.55 4.64 14.75
CA PHE A 22 16.78 3.43 15.08
C PHE A 22 16.91 3.00 16.55
N GLY A 23 17.94 3.49 17.25
CA GLY A 23 18.19 3.19 18.65
C GLY A 23 19.64 3.48 19.06
N ALA A 24 20.16 2.67 19.98
CA ALA A 24 21.54 2.69 20.43
C ALA A 24 22.18 1.31 20.27
N ALA A 25 23.50 1.26 20.09
CA ALA A 25 24.23 0.00 20.05
C ALA A 25 24.19 -0.67 21.43
N MET A 26 24.12 -2.00 21.44
CA MET A 26 24.22 -2.80 22.66
C MET A 26 25.25 -3.90 22.44
N LEU A 27 26.20 -4.01 23.36
CA LEU A 27 27.25 -5.03 23.33
C LEU A 27 27.37 -5.62 24.74
N ASN A 28 27.32 -6.95 24.85
CA ASN A 28 27.41 -7.67 26.13
C ASN A 28 26.40 -7.22 27.20
N GLY A 29 25.24 -6.68 26.79
CA GLY A 29 24.19 -6.18 27.68
C GLY A 29 24.39 -4.73 28.14
N GLU A 30 25.48 -4.08 27.73
CA GLU A 30 25.73 -2.66 27.97
C GLU A 30 25.26 -1.83 26.77
N ILE A 31 24.60 -0.70 27.05
CA ILE A 31 24.12 0.24 26.05
C ILE A 31 25.21 1.29 25.80
N HIS A 32 25.58 1.47 24.54
CA HIS A 32 26.52 2.50 24.08
C HIS A 32 25.73 3.61 23.37
N ASN A 33 25.34 4.62 24.13
CA ASN A 33 24.47 5.71 23.69
C ASN A 33 25.17 6.71 22.73
N ASP A 34 26.49 6.72 22.70
CA ASP A 34 27.33 7.45 21.76
C ASP A 34 27.27 6.87 20.34
N ILE A 35 26.88 5.59 20.21
CA ILE A 35 26.75 4.89 18.92
C ILE A 35 25.28 4.69 18.61
N LYS A 36 24.75 5.53 17.72
CA LYS A 36 23.33 5.49 17.29
C LYS A 36 23.23 4.86 15.90
N PRO A 37 22.74 3.61 15.77
CA PRO A 37 22.46 3.02 14.46
C PRO A 37 21.48 3.87 13.66
N LYS A 38 21.82 4.10 12.40
CA LYS A 38 21.10 5.00 11.50
C LYS A 38 20.67 4.30 10.21
N ILE A 39 19.59 4.78 9.61
CA ILE A 39 19.14 4.36 8.28
C ILE A 39 19.06 5.61 7.39
N PRO A 40 19.88 5.72 6.33
CA PRO A 40 19.83 6.86 5.43
C PRO A 40 18.50 6.93 4.69
N LEU A 41 17.87 8.11 4.63
CA LEU A 41 16.56 8.29 4.00
C LEU A 41 16.55 7.83 2.55
N LYS A 42 17.59 8.15 1.78
CA LYS A 42 17.76 7.73 0.37
C LYS A 42 17.73 6.22 0.13
N THR A 43 17.82 5.40 1.19
CA THR A 43 17.76 3.93 1.09
C THR A 43 16.37 3.37 1.35
N LEU A 44 15.42 4.17 1.84
CA LEU A 44 14.11 3.68 2.26
C LEU A 44 13.18 3.31 1.09
N ASN A 45 13.38 3.90 -0.10
CA ASN A 45 12.71 3.47 -1.33
C ASN A 45 13.23 2.12 -1.88
N ARG A 46 14.22 1.51 -1.20
CA ARG A 46 14.72 0.16 -1.53
C ARG A 46 13.94 -0.96 -0.84
N HIS A 47 12.81 -0.59 -0.23
CA HIS A 47 11.95 -1.46 0.58
C HIS A 47 12.64 -1.98 1.84
N GLY A 48 11.85 -2.56 2.76
CA GLY A 48 12.32 -3.08 4.03
C GLY A 48 11.43 -4.19 4.56
N LEU A 49 11.92 -4.88 5.60
CA LEU A 49 11.22 -5.94 6.29
C LEU A 49 11.42 -5.78 7.80
N ILE A 50 10.32 -5.73 8.55
CA ILE A 50 10.30 -5.77 10.01
C ILE A 50 9.81 -7.16 10.43
N SER A 51 10.75 -8.05 10.75
CA SER A 51 10.41 -9.40 11.22
C SER A 51 10.65 -9.57 12.72
N GLY A 52 9.92 -10.50 13.33
CA GLY A 52 9.98 -10.80 14.75
C GLY A 52 8.75 -11.57 15.22
N ALA A 53 8.85 -12.24 16.37
CA ALA A 53 7.71 -12.94 16.96
C ALA A 53 6.61 -11.94 17.43
N THR A 54 5.45 -12.46 17.79
CA THR A 54 4.39 -11.63 18.39
C THR A 54 4.89 -11.01 19.70
N GLY A 55 4.62 -9.72 19.90
CA GLY A 55 5.03 -9.00 21.11
C GLY A 55 6.48 -8.53 21.14
N THR A 56 7.28 -8.75 20.09
CA THR A 56 8.69 -8.27 20.04
C THR A 56 8.83 -6.80 19.62
N GLY A 57 7.70 -6.10 19.43
CA GLY A 57 7.70 -4.66 19.13
C GLY A 57 7.61 -4.27 17.65
N LYS A 58 7.26 -5.18 16.73
CA LYS A 58 7.11 -4.88 15.28
C LYS A 58 6.28 -3.61 15.01
N THR A 59 5.07 -3.56 15.57
CA THR A 59 4.15 -2.43 15.39
C THR A 59 4.71 -1.14 16.00
N LYS A 60 5.46 -1.23 17.10
CA LYS A 60 6.12 -0.05 17.71
C LYS A 60 7.30 0.45 16.87
N THR A 61 8.06 -0.46 16.26
CA THR A 61 9.11 -0.10 15.30
C THR A 61 8.53 0.62 14.09
N LEU A 62 7.45 0.09 13.51
CA LEU A 62 6.72 0.72 12.41
C LEU A 62 6.24 2.13 12.81
N GLN A 63 5.58 2.24 13.97
CA GLN A 63 5.11 3.52 14.49
C GLN A 63 6.25 4.55 14.59
N VAL A 64 7.37 4.20 15.23
CA VAL A 64 8.54 5.10 15.36
C VAL A 64 9.12 5.51 14.01
N LEU A 65 9.11 4.61 13.02
CA LEU A 65 9.53 4.95 11.65
C LEU A 65 8.58 5.97 11.02
N ALA A 66 7.25 5.75 11.09
CA ALA A 66 6.27 6.67 10.55
C ALA A 66 6.33 8.07 11.21
N GLU A 67 6.51 8.12 12.53
CA GLU A 67 6.73 9.35 13.30
C GLU A 67 7.97 10.12 12.80
N GLN A 68 9.12 9.43 12.70
CA GLN A 68 10.36 10.06 12.26
C GLN A 68 10.34 10.47 10.78
N LEU A 69 9.61 9.77 9.93
CA LEU A 69 9.37 10.14 8.53
C LEU A 69 8.50 11.39 8.44
N SER A 70 7.44 11.45 9.25
CA SER A 70 6.56 12.62 9.33
C SER A 70 7.34 13.88 9.71
N GLU A 71 8.20 13.84 10.73
CA GLU A 71 9.05 15.01 11.11
C GLU A 71 9.99 15.47 9.99
N ARG A 72 10.27 14.62 8.99
CA ARG A 72 11.17 14.91 7.86
C ARG A 72 10.40 15.25 6.58
N GLY A 73 9.10 15.49 6.70
CA GLY A 73 8.23 15.82 5.56
C GLY A 73 8.07 14.66 4.58
N ILE A 74 8.14 13.42 5.06
CA ILE A 74 7.90 12.21 4.24
C ILE A 74 6.56 11.63 4.69
N SER A 75 5.59 11.64 3.79
CA SER A 75 4.28 11.07 4.04
C SER A 75 4.33 9.56 3.99
N SER A 76 3.42 8.92 4.72
CA SER A 76 3.35 7.47 4.79
C SER A 76 1.92 6.98 4.57
N LEU A 77 1.77 5.80 3.99
CA LEU A 77 0.53 5.03 4.02
C LEU A 77 0.74 3.81 4.91
N VAL A 78 -0.06 3.68 5.95
CA VAL A 78 0.03 2.64 6.96
C VAL A 78 -1.21 1.77 6.88
N MET A 79 -1.03 0.48 6.61
CA MET A 79 -2.10 -0.51 6.57
C MET A 79 -2.27 -1.08 7.98
N ASP A 80 -3.29 -0.57 8.67
CA ASP A 80 -3.54 -0.83 10.08
C ASP A 80 -4.60 -1.94 10.22
N ILE A 81 -4.12 -3.18 10.39
CA ILE A 81 -4.99 -4.35 10.52
C ILE A 81 -5.53 -4.45 11.94
N LYS A 82 -4.73 -4.08 12.94
CA LYS A 82 -5.13 -4.20 14.36
C LYS A 82 -5.86 -2.97 14.88
N GLY A 83 -5.76 -1.83 14.21
CA GLY A 83 -6.34 -0.56 14.60
C GLY A 83 -5.51 0.21 15.62
N ASP A 84 -4.31 -0.27 15.97
CA ASP A 84 -3.49 0.27 17.07
C ASP A 84 -2.54 1.39 16.62
N LEU A 85 -2.36 1.59 15.31
CA LEU A 85 -1.52 2.65 14.76
C LEU A 85 -2.24 4.00 14.68
N SER A 86 -3.58 4.00 14.63
CA SER A 86 -4.41 5.21 14.69
C SER A 86 -4.10 6.13 15.89
N GLY A 87 -3.57 5.58 16.98
CA GLY A 87 -3.18 6.34 18.18
C GLY A 87 -2.07 7.38 17.96
N ILE A 88 -1.30 7.30 16.87
CA ILE A 88 -0.24 8.26 16.51
C ILE A 88 -0.78 9.70 16.33
N ALA A 89 -2.09 9.85 16.06
CA ALA A 89 -2.79 11.13 15.96
C ALA A 89 -2.93 11.86 17.31
N SER A 90 -2.57 11.22 18.43
CA SER A 90 -2.75 11.76 19.77
C SER A 90 -1.46 11.67 20.58
N LYS A 91 -1.23 12.67 21.42
CA LYS A 91 -0.14 12.66 22.39
C LYS A 91 -0.31 11.45 23.31
N SER A 92 0.76 10.68 23.50
CA SER A 92 0.80 9.61 24.49
C SER A 92 0.70 10.20 25.91
N ARG A 93 0.08 9.45 26.81
CA ARG A 93 0.15 9.74 28.25
C ARG A 93 1.57 9.47 28.76
N GLU A 94 1.93 10.08 29.89
CA GLU A 94 3.19 9.80 30.58
C GLU A 94 3.32 8.30 30.88
N ASN A 95 4.50 7.75 30.61
CA ASN A 95 4.78 6.34 30.80
C ASN A 95 6.23 6.16 31.28
N PRO A 96 6.44 5.86 32.58
CA PRO A 96 7.78 5.74 33.16
C PRO A 96 8.69 4.74 32.44
N LYS A 97 8.13 3.71 31.79
CA LYS A 97 8.92 2.74 31.02
C LYS A 97 9.46 3.33 29.72
N ILE A 98 8.70 4.21 29.08
CA ILE A 98 9.15 4.92 27.88
C ILE A 98 10.24 5.90 28.29
N ASP A 99 10.00 6.69 29.33
CA ASP A 99 10.98 7.67 29.83
C ASP A 99 12.30 7.00 30.23
N GLN A 100 12.22 5.90 31.00
CA GLN A 100 13.41 5.11 31.37
C GLN A 100 14.15 4.60 30.13
N ARG A 101 13.43 4.10 29.13
CA ARG A 101 14.04 3.58 27.90
C ARG A 101 14.72 4.69 27.11
N MET A 102 14.03 5.81 26.88
CA MET A 102 14.53 6.94 26.10
C MET A 102 15.76 7.56 26.76
N ASN A 103 15.74 7.70 28.09
CA ASN A 103 16.90 8.11 28.87
C ASN A 103 18.08 7.13 28.74
N SER A 104 17.82 5.81 28.75
CA SER A 104 18.88 4.79 28.65
C SER A 104 19.61 4.79 27.31
N ILE A 105 18.97 5.27 26.24
CA ILE A 105 19.52 5.32 24.88
C ILE A 105 19.88 6.75 24.43
N ASP A 106 19.78 7.73 25.33
CA ASP A 106 20.05 9.15 25.06
C ASP A 106 19.26 9.68 23.84
N ILE A 107 17.96 9.38 23.80
CA ILE A 107 17.06 9.94 22.80
C ILE A 107 16.09 10.87 23.53
N ASP A 108 16.08 12.13 23.13
CA ASP A 108 15.08 13.09 23.60
C ASP A 108 13.72 12.71 23.01
N PHE A 109 12.78 12.36 23.89
CA PHE A 109 11.44 11.93 23.50
C PHE A 109 10.42 12.89 24.08
N SER A 110 9.72 13.58 23.19
CA SER A 110 8.57 14.41 23.54
C SER A 110 7.29 13.80 22.98
N SER A 111 6.32 13.55 23.85
CA SER A 111 4.99 13.09 23.45
C SER A 111 4.34 14.09 22.49
N THR A 112 4.16 13.66 21.23
CA THR A 112 3.74 14.49 20.11
C THR A 112 2.61 13.80 19.36
N ALA A 113 1.64 14.59 18.91
CA ALA A 113 0.61 14.12 17.99
C ALA A 113 1.09 14.40 16.56
N TYR A 114 0.90 13.43 15.66
CA TYR A 114 1.28 13.56 14.26
C TYR A 114 0.05 13.80 13.37
N PRO A 115 0.23 14.47 12.21
CA PRO A 115 -0.86 14.66 11.27
C PRO A 115 -1.28 13.32 10.67
N VAL A 116 -2.57 13.00 10.78
CA VAL A 116 -3.14 11.73 10.35
C VAL A 116 -4.36 11.96 9.49
N GLU A 117 -4.45 11.21 8.40
CA GLU A 117 -5.68 11.04 7.63
C GLU A 117 -6.14 9.57 7.75
N LEU A 118 -7.40 9.36 8.14
CA LEU A 118 -7.97 8.02 8.22
C LEU A 118 -8.61 7.68 6.88
N LEU A 119 -8.23 6.53 6.32
CA LEU A 119 -8.70 6.00 5.05
C LEU A 119 -9.38 4.64 5.27
N SER A 120 -10.31 4.28 4.39
CA SER A 120 -11.02 3.00 4.45
C SER A 120 -11.42 2.52 3.05
N ILE A 121 -11.35 1.21 2.85
CA ILE A 121 -11.83 0.50 1.65
C ILE A 121 -13.05 -0.40 1.96
N SER A 122 -13.54 -0.36 3.20
CA SER A 122 -14.69 -1.13 3.70
C SER A 122 -15.75 -0.19 4.23
N ASP A 123 -16.52 -0.61 5.24
CA ASP A 123 -17.46 0.26 5.94
C ASP A 123 -16.85 0.93 7.19
N ASP A 124 -15.63 0.55 7.59
CA ASP A 124 -14.92 1.13 8.74
C ASP A 124 -14.68 2.64 8.59
N TYR A 125 -14.37 3.33 9.69
CA TYR A 125 -14.16 4.77 9.71
C TYR A 125 -13.01 5.21 8.79
N GLY A 126 -13.19 6.32 8.09
CA GLY A 126 -12.18 6.94 7.24
C GLY A 126 -12.77 7.46 5.94
N ALA A 127 -12.01 8.29 5.22
CA ALA A 127 -12.34 8.67 3.86
C ALA A 127 -12.30 7.43 2.96
N ARG A 128 -13.30 7.28 2.10
CA ARG A 128 -13.41 6.11 1.21
C ARG A 128 -12.35 6.19 0.13
N MET A 129 -11.50 5.16 0.04
CA MET A 129 -10.64 4.95 -1.11
C MET A 129 -11.40 4.10 -2.12
N ARG A 130 -11.68 4.70 -3.28
CA ARG A 130 -12.32 4.03 -4.41
C ARG A 130 -11.47 4.18 -5.65
N THR A 131 -11.77 3.38 -6.65
CA THR A 131 -11.25 3.47 -8.02
C THR A 131 -12.40 3.11 -8.97
N THR A 132 -12.27 3.39 -10.26
CA THR A 132 -13.28 2.96 -11.23
C THR A 132 -12.89 1.65 -11.90
N VAL A 133 -13.88 0.94 -12.46
CA VAL A 133 -13.62 -0.21 -13.34
C VAL A 133 -12.70 0.17 -14.50
N TYR A 134 -12.84 1.40 -15.00
CA TYR A 134 -12.01 1.94 -16.06
C TYR A 134 -10.53 2.07 -15.66
N GLU A 135 -10.26 2.66 -14.49
CA GLU A 135 -8.91 2.85 -13.94
C GLU A 135 -8.19 1.52 -13.68
N LEU A 136 -8.89 0.51 -13.17
CA LEU A 136 -8.32 -0.83 -13.01
C LEU A 136 -7.93 -1.43 -14.37
N GLY A 137 -8.79 -1.24 -15.37
CA GLY A 137 -8.58 -1.76 -16.70
C GLY A 137 -8.75 -3.29 -16.82
N PRO A 138 -8.70 -3.82 -18.04
CA PRO A 138 -9.03 -5.23 -18.30
C PRO A 138 -7.99 -6.20 -17.76
N VAL A 139 -6.72 -5.78 -17.70
CA VAL A 139 -5.61 -6.64 -17.25
C VAL A 139 -5.72 -6.92 -15.75
N LEU A 140 -5.98 -5.89 -14.95
CA LEU A 140 -6.07 -6.03 -13.50
C LEU A 140 -7.36 -6.77 -13.11
N LEU A 141 -8.49 -6.38 -13.71
CA LEU A 141 -9.78 -7.06 -13.48
C LEU A 141 -9.74 -8.55 -13.87
N THR A 142 -9.04 -8.91 -14.95
CA THR A 142 -8.79 -10.30 -15.31
C THR A 142 -8.16 -11.08 -14.16
N LYS A 143 -7.23 -10.48 -13.42
CA LYS A 143 -6.57 -11.16 -12.29
C LYS A 143 -7.43 -11.17 -11.04
N MET A 144 -8.10 -10.06 -10.75
CA MET A 144 -9.02 -9.95 -9.60
C MET A 144 -10.18 -10.95 -9.71
N LEU A 145 -10.69 -11.17 -10.92
CA LEU A 145 -11.77 -12.11 -11.21
C LEU A 145 -11.26 -13.53 -11.53
N ASP A 146 -9.95 -13.74 -11.56
CA ASP A 146 -9.31 -15.02 -11.91
C ASP A 146 -9.76 -15.56 -13.29
N LEU A 147 -9.78 -14.70 -14.31
CA LEU A 147 -10.26 -15.02 -15.64
C LEU A 147 -9.22 -15.82 -16.45
N SER A 148 -9.71 -16.74 -17.29
CA SER A 148 -8.87 -17.46 -18.27
C SER A 148 -8.39 -16.54 -19.40
N ASP A 149 -7.41 -16.96 -20.19
CA ASP A 149 -6.89 -16.17 -21.32
C ASP A 149 -7.98 -15.80 -22.33
N ALA A 150 -8.92 -16.71 -22.61
CA ALA A 150 -10.05 -16.45 -23.49
C ALA A 150 -10.99 -15.38 -22.90
N GLN A 151 -11.24 -15.43 -21.58
CA GLN A 151 -12.08 -14.45 -20.88
C GLN A 151 -11.38 -13.08 -20.78
N SER A 152 -10.06 -13.06 -20.57
CA SER A 152 -9.22 -11.87 -20.60
C SER A 152 -9.28 -11.16 -21.95
N GLY A 153 -9.21 -11.93 -23.05
CA GLY A 153 -9.36 -11.40 -24.41
C GLY A 153 -10.72 -10.72 -24.63
N ILE A 154 -11.80 -11.36 -24.17
CA ILE A 154 -13.15 -10.77 -24.22
C ILE A 154 -13.20 -9.46 -23.43
N LEU A 155 -12.68 -9.45 -22.20
CA LEU A 155 -12.69 -8.24 -21.36
C LEU A 155 -11.91 -7.11 -22.04
N SER A 156 -10.75 -7.41 -22.63
CA SER A 156 -9.92 -6.43 -23.35
C SER A 156 -10.65 -5.81 -24.56
N ILE A 157 -11.37 -6.64 -25.33
CA ILE A 157 -12.20 -6.19 -26.45
C ILE A 157 -13.31 -5.25 -25.96
N LEU A 158 -14.00 -5.62 -24.88
CA LEU A 158 -15.10 -4.82 -24.36
C LEU A 158 -14.62 -3.48 -23.79
N PHE A 159 -13.47 -3.45 -23.12
CA PHE A 159 -12.84 -2.18 -22.70
C PHE A 159 -12.49 -1.29 -23.89
N LYS A 160 -11.99 -1.87 -24.99
CA LYS A 160 -11.72 -1.13 -26.22
C LYS A 160 -13.01 -0.58 -26.85
N TYR A 161 -14.07 -1.39 -26.89
CA TYR A 161 -15.39 -0.95 -27.34
C TYR A 161 -15.93 0.20 -26.47
N ALA A 162 -15.79 0.11 -25.15
CA ALA A 162 -16.20 1.17 -24.23
C ALA A 162 -15.44 2.48 -24.50
N LEU A 163 -14.12 2.42 -24.66
CA LEU A 163 -13.29 3.58 -25.02
C LEU A 163 -13.73 4.20 -26.36
N ASP A 164 -13.92 3.39 -27.40
CA ASP A 164 -14.24 3.88 -28.74
C ASP A 164 -15.65 4.51 -28.83
N ASN A 165 -16.53 4.15 -27.89
CA ASN A 165 -17.89 4.68 -27.79
C ASN A 165 -18.09 5.66 -26.63
N ASN A 166 -17.02 6.09 -25.95
CA ASN A 166 -17.08 6.96 -24.77
C ASN A 166 -18.05 6.45 -23.68
N LEU A 167 -18.06 5.13 -23.45
CA LEU A 167 -18.79 4.53 -22.34
C LEU A 167 -17.92 4.55 -21.09
N GLU A 168 -18.43 5.18 -20.04
CA GLU A 168 -17.81 5.18 -18.73
C GLU A 168 -18.09 3.84 -18.04
N LEU A 169 -17.05 3.22 -17.50
CA LEU A 169 -17.16 2.00 -16.70
C LEU A 169 -16.76 2.37 -15.27
N ILE A 170 -17.74 2.80 -14.48
CA ILE A 170 -17.49 3.30 -13.13
C ILE A 170 -17.47 2.12 -12.16
N ASP A 171 -18.48 1.25 -12.21
CA ASP A 171 -18.66 0.16 -11.26
C ASP A 171 -18.93 -1.21 -11.92
N LEU A 172 -19.23 -2.21 -11.09
CA LEU A 172 -19.51 -3.57 -11.54
C LEU A 172 -20.83 -3.68 -12.31
N ASP A 173 -21.80 -2.81 -12.05
CA ASP A 173 -23.09 -2.81 -12.76
C ASP A 173 -22.90 -2.32 -14.19
N ASP A 174 -22.06 -1.30 -14.42
CA ASP A 174 -21.67 -0.87 -15.76
C ASP A 174 -20.97 -2.00 -16.53
N LEU A 175 -20.03 -2.69 -15.88
CA LEU A 175 -19.32 -3.81 -16.49
C LEU A 175 -20.26 -4.98 -16.83
N LYS A 176 -21.15 -5.35 -15.91
CA LYS A 176 -22.19 -6.39 -16.14
C LYS A 176 -23.12 -5.99 -17.28
N SER A 177 -23.47 -4.71 -17.39
CA SER A 177 -24.33 -4.17 -18.45
C SER A 177 -23.64 -4.28 -19.82
N LEU A 178 -22.37 -3.87 -19.92
CA LEU A 178 -21.59 -4.00 -21.15
C LEU A 178 -21.40 -5.47 -21.57
N LEU A 179 -21.12 -6.35 -20.61
CA LEU A 179 -21.03 -7.79 -20.85
C LEU A 179 -22.35 -8.34 -21.41
N THR A 180 -23.48 -7.99 -20.80
CA THR A 180 -24.82 -8.42 -21.24
C THR A 180 -25.16 -7.87 -22.64
N TYR A 181 -24.86 -6.59 -22.87
CA TYR A 181 -25.04 -5.94 -24.16
C TYR A 181 -24.27 -6.66 -25.27
N SER A 182 -23.03 -7.09 -24.98
CA SER A 182 -22.16 -7.76 -25.97
C SER A 182 -22.66 -9.09 -26.52
N ILE A 183 -23.62 -9.72 -25.84
CA ILE A 183 -24.21 -11.00 -26.24
C ILE A 183 -25.70 -10.87 -26.57
N SER A 184 -26.24 -9.66 -26.58
CA SER A 184 -27.64 -9.35 -26.88
C SER A 184 -27.74 -8.31 -27.98
N GLU A 185 -28.20 -7.10 -27.67
CA GLU A 185 -28.47 -6.02 -28.64
C GLU A 185 -27.21 -5.56 -29.39
N GLY A 186 -26.05 -5.59 -28.72
CA GLY A 186 -24.76 -5.17 -29.27
C GLY A 186 -23.98 -6.27 -29.99
N LYS A 187 -24.51 -7.50 -30.04
CA LYS A 187 -23.76 -8.66 -30.52
C LYS A 187 -23.26 -8.48 -31.95
N ASP A 188 -24.14 -8.12 -32.87
CA ASP A 188 -23.82 -8.04 -34.31
C ASP A 188 -22.80 -6.91 -34.58
N GLU A 189 -22.89 -5.81 -33.86
CA GLU A 189 -21.95 -4.68 -33.96
C GLU A 189 -20.56 -5.08 -33.44
N ILE A 190 -20.49 -5.63 -32.24
CA ILE A 190 -19.23 -6.03 -31.61
C ILE A 190 -18.57 -7.16 -32.41
N GLU A 191 -19.35 -8.12 -32.91
CA GLU A 191 -18.85 -9.20 -33.77
C GLU A 191 -18.26 -8.67 -35.07
N LYS A 192 -18.88 -7.66 -35.67
CA LYS A 192 -18.38 -7.01 -36.89
C LYS A 192 -17.06 -6.27 -36.67
N LEU A 193 -16.88 -5.64 -35.51
CA LEU A 193 -15.69 -4.84 -35.20
C LEU A 193 -14.52 -5.67 -34.66
N TYR A 194 -14.81 -6.64 -33.81
CA TYR A 194 -13.81 -7.33 -32.99
C TYR A 194 -13.84 -8.86 -33.11
N GLY A 195 -14.79 -9.41 -33.86
CA GLY A 195 -15.00 -10.85 -33.99
C GLY A 195 -15.91 -11.43 -32.93
N ASN A 196 -16.24 -12.72 -33.09
CA ASN A 196 -17.23 -13.38 -32.27
C ASN A 196 -16.81 -13.53 -30.79
N ILE A 197 -17.74 -13.19 -29.89
CA ILE A 197 -17.59 -13.35 -28.43
C ILE A 197 -18.46 -14.51 -27.95
N SER A 198 -17.84 -15.46 -27.24
CA SER A 198 -18.56 -16.62 -26.68
C SER A 198 -19.52 -16.21 -25.57
N THR A 199 -20.83 -16.43 -25.79
CA THR A 199 -21.89 -16.23 -24.80
C THR A 199 -21.63 -16.99 -23.49
N THR A 200 -21.08 -18.21 -23.57
CA THR A 200 -20.74 -19.01 -22.39
C THR A 200 -19.62 -18.38 -21.57
N SER A 201 -18.62 -17.81 -22.23
CA SER A 201 -17.51 -17.12 -21.55
C SER A 201 -18.00 -15.84 -20.86
N VAL A 202 -18.81 -15.03 -21.55
CA VAL A 202 -19.41 -13.81 -20.97
C VAL A 202 -20.24 -14.13 -19.72
N ASN A 203 -21.12 -15.13 -19.80
CA ASN A 203 -21.91 -15.56 -18.63
C ASN A 203 -21.04 -16.08 -17.47
N THR A 204 -19.86 -16.63 -17.78
CA THR A 204 -18.91 -17.05 -16.74
C THR A 204 -18.22 -15.86 -16.08
N ILE A 205 -17.87 -14.82 -16.85
CA ILE A 205 -17.33 -13.56 -16.31
C ILE A 205 -18.36 -12.91 -15.39
N ILE A 206 -19.63 -12.80 -15.82
CA ILE A 206 -20.71 -12.21 -15.00
C ILE A 206 -20.86 -12.95 -13.66
N ARG A 207 -20.83 -14.29 -13.64
CA ARG A 207 -20.88 -15.06 -12.39
C ARG A 207 -19.70 -14.76 -11.47
N LYS A 208 -18.48 -14.68 -12.01
CA LYS A 208 -17.27 -14.32 -11.25
C LYS A 208 -17.36 -12.90 -10.68
N ILE A 209 -17.95 -11.96 -11.43
CA ILE A 209 -18.22 -10.60 -10.94
C ILE A 209 -19.17 -10.66 -9.73
N VAL A 210 -20.29 -11.39 -9.84
CA VAL A 210 -21.25 -11.54 -8.73
C VAL A 210 -20.59 -12.18 -7.50
N ASP A 211 -19.73 -13.17 -7.69
CA ASP A 211 -18.99 -13.80 -6.59
C ASP A 211 -18.04 -12.81 -5.89
N GLN A 212 -17.29 -12.00 -6.66
CA GLN A 212 -16.39 -10.97 -6.10
C GLN A 212 -17.15 -9.80 -5.46
N GLU A 213 -18.31 -9.43 -5.99
CA GLU A 213 -19.18 -8.42 -5.43
C GLU A 213 -19.65 -8.81 -4.01
N ARG A 214 -19.99 -10.09 -3.81
CA ARG A 214 -20.30 -10.64 -2.48
C ARG A 214 -19.10 -10.63 -1.52
N GLU A 215 -17.88 -10.75 -2.04
CA GLU A 215 -16.63 -10.61 -1.26
C GLU A 215 -16.25 -9.14 -0.99
N GLY A 216 -17.05 -8.18 -1.47
CA GLY A 216 -16.93 -6.76 -1.17
C GLY A 216 -16.23 -5.92 -2.24
N LEU A 217 -15.93 -6.49 -3.42
CA LEU A 217 -15.25 -5.75 -4.49
C LEU A 217 -16.01 -4.49 -4.94
N GLY A 218 -17.35 -4.53 -4.93
CA GLY A 218 -18.16 -3.35 -5.27
C GLY A 218 -17.94 -2.15 -4.33
N LYS A 219 -17.43 -2.35 -3.10
CA LYS A 219 -17.22 -1.26 -2.14
C LYS A 219 -16.07 -0.32 -2.51
N ILE A 220 -15.10 -0.82 -3.27
CA ILE A 220 -13.93 -0.08 -3.72
C ILE A 220 -14.10 0.46 -5.14
N LEU A 221 -15.22 0.16 -5.80
CA LEU A 221 -15.50 0.57 -7.17
C LEU A 221 -16.52 1.70 -7.19
N GLY A 222 -16.14 2.83 -7.78
CA GLY A 222 -17.02 3.97 -7.97
C GLY A 222 -16.31 5.31 -7.84
N GLU A 223 -17.09 6.38 -7.98
CA GLU A 223 -16.62 7.75 -7.86
C GLU A 223 -16.90 8.36 -6.47
N PRO A 224 -16.17 9.43 -6.07
CA PRO A 224 -14.94 9.89 -6.71
C PRO A 224 -13.81 8.84 -6.54
N SER A 225 -13.04 8.61 -7.59
CA SER A 225 -11.84 7.78 -7.49
C SER A 225 -10.75 8.50 -6.68
N PHE A 226 -9.89 7.71 -6.06
CA PHE A 226 -8.84 8.20 -5.18
C PHE A 226 -7.63 8.72 -5.97
N ASP A 227 -7.19 9.94 -5.69
CA ASP A 227 -5.95 10.50 -6.26
C ASP A 227 -4.76 10.11 -5.39
N VAL A 228 -3.81 9.35 -5.96
CA VAL A 228 -2.58 8.94 -5.25
C VAL A 228 -1.69 10.12 -4.84
N ASN A 229 -1.85 11.30 -5.44
CA ASN A 229 -1.16 12.51 -4.99
C ASN A 229 -1.64 12.99 -3.62
N ASP A 230 -2.83 12.59 -3.18
CA ASP A 230 -3.30 12.87 -1.82
C ASP A 230 -2.44 12.20 -0.75
N LEU A 231 -1.78 11.07 -1.07
CA LEU A 231 -0.91 10.34 -0.14
C LEU A 231 0.41 11.05 0.17
N VAL A 232 0.82 12.02 -0.63
CA VAL A 232 2.15 12.68 -0.52
C VAL A 232 2.07 14.12 0.02
N LYS A 233 0.94 14.46 0.64
CA LYS A 233 0.71 15.78 1.25
C LYS A 233 1.51 15.98 2.54
N THR A 234 1.87 17.24 2.77
CA THR A 234 2.51 17.70 4.01
C THR A 234 1.68 18.80 4.66
N THR A 235 1.85 18.99 5.96
CA THR A 235 1.26 20.10 6.72
C THR A 235 1.99 21.41 6.44
N TYR A 236 1.43 22.54 6.89
CA TYR A 236 2.06 23.86 6.77
C TYR A 236 3.43 23.97 7.46
N ASP A 237 3.65 23.19 8.52
CA ASP A 237 4.95 23.05 9.21
C ASP A 237 5.83 21.95 8.60
N ASN A 238 5.52 21.51 7.37
CA ASN A 238 6.30 20.56 6.56
C ASN A 238 6.41 19.15 7.16
N LYS A 239 5.44 18.73 7.98
CA LYS A 239 5.34 17.33 8.43
C LYS A 239 4.62 16.49 7.40
N GLY A 240 5.14 15.29 7.14
CA GLY A 240 4.50 14.31 6.26
C GLY A 240 3.23 13.76 6.88
N ILE A 241 2.13 13.72 6.13
CA ILE A 241 0.87 13.15 6.63
C ILE A 241 1.02 11.62 6.75
N VAL A 242 0.57 11.08 7.88
CA VAL A 242 0.47 9.63 8.10
C VAL A 242 -0.95 9.19 7.71
N ASN A 243 -1.09 8.71 6.48
CA ASN A 243 -2.32 8.15 5.98
C ASN A 243 -2.51 6.75 6.57
N ILE A 244 -3.57 6.52 7.32
CA ILE A 244 -3.84 5.24 7.98
C ILE A 244 -5.02 4.59 7.28
N LEU A 245 -4.74 3.56 6.49
CA LEU A 245 -5.76 2.71 5.91
C LEU A 245 -6.21 1.70 6.96
N ARG A 246 -7.44 1.85 7.41
CA ARG A 246 -8.06 0.97 8.40
C ARG A 246 -8.54 -0.31 7.73
N LEU A 247 -8.07 -1.45 8.24
CA LEU A 247 -8.33 -2.78 7.70
C LEU A 247 -8.89 -3.74 8.76
N THR A 248 -9.39 -3.19 9.87
CA THR A 248 -9.81 -3.97 11.04
C THR A 248 -10.94 -4.95 10.73
N ASP A 249 -11.77 -4.67 9.72
CA ASP A 249 -12.90 -5.46 9.28
C ASP A 249 -12.67 -6.27 7.98
N ILE A 250 -11.45 -6.25 7.42
CA ILE A 250 -11.10 -6.85 6.11
C ILE A 250 -10.20 -8.08 6.26
N GLN A 251 -9.86 -8.47 7.49
CA GLN A 251 -9.01 -9.64 7.77
C GLN A 251 -9.56 -10.94 7.14
N ASN A 252 -10.89 -11.03 6.97
CA ASN A 252 -11.55 -12.19 6.40
C ASN A 252 -11.76 -12.09 4.87
N THR A 253 -11.31 -11.01 4.22
CA THR A 253 -11.45 -10.78 2.77
C THR A 253 -10.08 -10.49 2.11
N PRO A 254 -9.10 -11.42 2.19
CA PRO A 254 -7.73 -11.20 1.72
C PRO A 254 -7.61 -10.91 0.21
N LYS A 255 -8.54 -11.42 -0.60
CA LYS A 255 -8.61 -11.13 -2.04
C LYS A 255 -8.96 -9.67 -2.33
N LEU A 256 -9.91 -9.09 -1.57
CA LEU A 256 -10.29 -7.69 -1.70
C LEU A 256 -9.09 -6.79 -1.42
N PHE A 257 -8.39 -7.06 -0.32
CA PHE A 257 -7.21 -6.31 0.04
C PHE A 257 -6.08 -6.44 -0.98
N SER A 258 -5.75 -7.66 -1.42
CA SER A 258 -4.68 -7.88 -2.40
C SER A 258 -4.99 -7.20 -3.74
N SER A 259 -6.26 -7.20 -4.13
CA SER A 259 -6.73 -6.50 -5.33
C SER A 259 -6.58 -4.99 -5.20
N PHE A 260 -7.00 -4.43 -4.06
CA PHE A 260 -6.81 -3.02 -3.74
C PHE A 260 -5.33 -2.63 -3.75
N MET A 261 -4.47 -3.43 -3.11
CA MET A 261 -3.02 -3.21 -3.09
C MET A 261 -2.42 -3.14 -4.49
N LEU A 262 -2.80 -4.09 -5.34
CA LEU A 262 -2.32 -4.13 -6.71
C LEU A 262 -2.85 -2.93 -7.52
N GLY A 263 -4.11 -2.54 -7.32
CA GLY A 263 -4.68 -1.33 -7.92
C GLY A 263 -3.93 -0.07 -7.48
N LEU A 264 -3.73 0.11 -6.17
CA LEU A 264 -2.99 1.23 -5.60
C LEU A 264 -1.56 1.33 -6.15
N MET A 265 -0.82 0.21 -6.18
CA MET A 265 0.54 0.22 -6.74
C MET A 265 0.55 0.52 -8.23
N THR A 266 -0.48 0.08 -8.97
CA THR A 266 -0.64 0.37 -10.40
C THR A 266 -0.89 1.86 -10.62
N GLU A 267 -1.77 2.45 -9.82
CA GLU A 267 -2.08 3.87 -9.90
C GLU A 267 -0.88 4.75 -9.52
N ILE A 268 -0.15 4.38 -8.45
CA ILE A 268 1.13 5.02 -8.09
C ILE A 268 2.11 4.97 -9.28
N TYR A 269 2.24 3.83 -9.93
CA TYR A 269 3.16 3.68 -11.06
C TYR A 269 2.74 4.51 -12.29
N ASN A 270 1.44 4.61 -12.56
CA ASN A 270 0.94 5.36 -13.70
C ASN A 270 0.99 6.88 -13.47
N THR A 271 0.73 7.33 -12.23
CA THR A 271 0.53 8.74 -11.92
C THR A 271 1.78 9.43 -11.40
N PHE A 272 2.63 8.77 -10.61
CA PHE A 272 3.87 9.41 -10.16
C PHE A 272 4.89 9.52 -11.30
N PRO A 273 5.65 10.63 -11.36
CA PRO A 273 6.74 10.77 -12.32
C PRO A 273 7.85 9.75 -12.01
N GLU A 274 8.64 9.42 -13.03
CA GLU A 274 9.90 8.70 -12.80
C GLU A 274 10.87 9.60 -12.02
N GLU A 275 11.40 9.06 -10.94
CA GLU A 275 12.33 9.72 -10.03
C GLU A 275 13.67 8.99 -10.10
N GLY A 276 14.75 9.74 -10.23
CA GLY A 276 16.11 9.20 -10.19
C GLY A 276 16.55 8.84 -8.76
N ASP A 277 17.81 9.12 -8.45
CA ASP A 277 18.32 8.97 -7.09
C ASP A 277 17.83 10.12 -6.19
N LEU A 278 16.70 9.90 -5.50
CA LEU A 278 16.19 10.82 -4.50
C LEU A 278 16.99 10.78 -3.19
N ASN A 279 17.14 11.94 -2.55
CA ASN A 279 17.76 12.06 -1.22
C ASN A 279 16.87 11.48 -0.10
N LYS A 280 15.55 11.41 -0.33
CA LYS A 280 14.55 10.81 0.56
C LYS A 280 13.37 10.27 -0.26
N PRO A 281 12.65 9.23 0.21
CA PRO A 281 11.50 8.71 -0.49
C PRO A 281 10.40 9.77 -0.60
N LYS A 282 9.60 9.66 -1.66
CA LYS A 282 8.40 10.47 -1.88
C LYS A 282 7.24 9.98 -1.01
N LEU A 283 7.11 8.66 -0.86
CA LEU A 283 6.09 7.99 -0.06
C LEU A 283 6.67 6.72 0.56
N MET A 284 6.31 6.44 1.81
CA MET A 284 6.57 5.15 2.45
C MET A 284 5.27 4.40 2.71
N ILE A 285 5.16 3.17 2.23
CA ILE A 285 4.02 2.30 2.50
C ILE A 285 4.43 1.27 3.56
N PHE A 286 3.63 1.11 4.60
CA PHE A 286 3.83 0.12 5.65
C PHE A 286 2.70 -0.88 5.64
N ILE A 287 3.04 -2.16 5.55
CA ILE A 287 2.11 -3.27 5.50
C ILE A 287 2.21 -4.03 6.82
N GLU A 288 1.31 -3.80 7.76
CA GLU A 288 1.30 -4.57 9.01
C GLU A 288 0.87 -6.01 8.74
N GLU A 289 1.47 -6.99 9.42
CA GLU A 289 1.15 -8.42 9.31
C GLU A 289 1.03 -8.92 7.87
N ALA A 290 2.03 -8.58 7.04
CA ALA A 290 2.04 -8.87 5.61
C ALA A 290 1.72 -10.34 5.24
N HIS A 291 2.05 -11.28 6.13
CA HIS A 291 1.75 -12.71 5.96
C HIS A 291 0.25 -13.00 5.76
N LEU A 292 -0.65 -12.26 6.42
CA LEU A 292 -2.10 -12.44 6.26
C LEU A 292 -2.58 -12.24 4.82
N PHE A 293 -1.83 -11.46 4.05
CA PHE A 293 -2.13 -11.19 2.65
C PHE A 293 -1.51 -12.23 1.72
N PHE A 294 -0.29 -12.66 2.02
CA PHE A 294 0.46 -13.59 1.16
C PHE A 294 0.04 -15.06 1.35
N ASP A 295 -0.39 -15.46 2.54
CA ASP A 295 -0.68 -16.88 2.85
C ASP A 295 -1.81 -17.49 2.00
N ASN A 296 -2.74 -16.68 1.49
CA ASN A 296 -3.87 -17.13 0.67
C ASN A 296 -3.88 -16.51 -0.75
N ALA A 297 -2.82 -15.79 -1.13
CA ALA A 297 -2.70 -15.22 -2.47
C ALA A 297 -2.30 -16.29 -3.49
N SER A 298 -2.80 -16.17 -4.73
CA SER A 298 -2.33 -17.02 -5.81
C SER A 298 -0.89 -16.67 -6.19
N ASP A 299 -0.09 -17.63 -6.65
CA ASP A 299 1.30 -17.40 -7.11
C ASP A 299 1.39 -16.27 -8.14
N ILE A 300 0.37 -16.17 -9.00
CA ILE A 300 0.24 -15.14 -10.02
C ILE A 300 0.14 -13.74 -9.38
N LEU A 301 -0.68 -13.61 -8.33
CA LEU A 301 -0.87 -12.35 -7.62
C LEU A 301 0.41 -11.95 -6.87
N VAL A 302 1.06 -12.90 -6.19
CA VAL A 302 2.33 -12.66 -5.49
C VAL A 302 3.39 -12.17 -6.47
N HIS A 303 3.58 -12.86 -7.59
CA HIS A 303 4.55 -12.46 -8.61
C HIS A 303 4.28 -11.06 -9.16
N LYS A 304 3.01 -10.69 -9.31
CA LYS A 304 2.65 -9.36 -9.79
C LYS A 304 2.93 -8.28 -8.73
N ILE A 305 2.63 -8.54 -7.47
CA ILE A 305 3.02 -7.65 -6.36
C ILE A 305 4.54 -7.45 -6.36
N GLU A 306 5.33 -8.52 -6.49
CA GLU A 306 6.79 -8.43 -6.57
C GLU A 306 7.27 -7.56 -7.75
N MET A 307 6.64 -7.70 -8.92
CA MET A 307 6.93 -6.84 -10.06
C MET A 307 6.60 -5.38 -9.76
N MET A 308 5.42 -5.11 -9.20
CA MET A 308 4.98 -3.75 -8.90
C MET A 308 5.85 -3.08 -7.83
N VAL A 309 6.27 -3.82 -6.80
CA VAL A 309 7.23 -3.36 -5.78
C VAL A 309 8.50 -2.84 -6.46
N LYS A 310 9.04 -3.58 -7.44
CA LYS A 310 10.23 -3.15 -8.20
C LYS A 310 9.98 -1.89 -9.03
N LEU A 311 8.80 -1.75 -9.61
CA LEU A 311 8.44 -0.61 -10.47
C LEU A 311 8.22 0.67 -9.66
N ILE A 312 7.46 0.63 -8.55
CA ILE A 312 7.18 1.84 -7.76
C ILE A 312 8.44 2.42 -7.09
N ARG A 313 9.50 1.63 -6.95
CA ARG A 313 10.80 2.14 -6.49
C ARG A 313 11.33 3.26 -7.39
N SER A 314 11.18 3.12 -8.72
CA SER A 314 11.60 4.17 -9.66
C SER A 314 10.71 5.41 -9.57
N LYS A 315 9.58 5.34 -8.88
CA LYS A 315 8.71 6.47 -8.54
C LYS A 315 9.05 7.11 -7.18
N GLY A 316 10.14 6.68 -6.56
CA GLY A 316 10.54 7.17 -5.24
C GLY A 316 9.74 6.59 -4.07
N VAL A 317 9.04 5.48 -4.26
CA VAL A 317 8.19 4.86 -3.22
C VAL A 317 8.90 3.67 -2.57
N GLY A 318 8.88 3.63 -1.24
CA GLY A 318 9.35 2.49 -0.44
C GLY A 318 8.20 1.70 0.17
N ILE A 319 8.41 0.39 0.37
CA ILE A 319 7.46 -0.47 1.10
C ILE A 319 8.20 -1.14 2.25
N VAL A 320 7.61 -1.16 3.44
CA VAL A 320 8.08 -1.97 4.56
C VAL A 320 7.02 -3.00 4.91
N PHE A 321 7.41 -4.27 4.86
CA PHE A 321 6.59 -5.43 5.23
C PHE A 321 6.83 -5.84 6.69
#